data_AF-A0A7S1LYT2-F1
#
_entry.id   AF-A0A7S1LYT2-F1
#
_cell.length_a   1.000
_cell.length_b   1.000
_cell.length_c   1.000
_cell.angle_alpha   90.00
_cell.angle_beta   90.00
_cell.angle_gamma   90.00
#
_symmetry.space_group_name_H-M   'P 1'
#
loop_
_entity.id
_entity.type
_entity.pdbx_description
1 polymer ?
#
loop_
_entity_poly.entity_id
_entity_poly.type
_entity_poly.pdbx_seq_one_letter_code
_entity_poly.pdbx_strand_id
1 'polypeptide(L)'
;MQRPGYRRDHASAVPSGGVSIHMSSSPQCATAAADDGAPGPSPPVTAPLNEGVAKEPAVSTQAAAIAGLHESIWVTVSRRLSVLVTLLLLQSMSQFILESFEGLIANNMVIPLFLTMLVGAGGNAGNQAAVRSITGLATGEFTARSYWNVMRKELVMGFVCAAVLFLIGAVRVYFYYIGEPDITTGVLPTVFSVAAALFVIVAASVVLGAALPFWLLRAGLNVEHAAPAVQVLMDILGVFITCVVCSLFLPSTPPPVTTAAPPVTPAAV
;
A
#
# COMPACT_ATOMS: atom_id res chain seq x y z
N MET A 1 -8.32 -55.83 15.98
CA MET A 1 -7.12 -55.41 16.73
C MET A 1 -7.38 -54.05 17.36
N GLN A 2 -7.28 -53.95 18.70
CA GLN A 2 -7.06 -52.74 19.55
C GLN A 2 -8.07 -51.58 19.47
N ARG A 3 -8.52 -50.89 20.54
CA ARG A 3 -8.55 -51.05 22.01
C ARG A 3 -9.65 -50.08 22.55
N PRO A 4 -10.16 -50.29 23.78
CA PRO A 4 -11.28 -49.54 24.36
C PRO A 4 -10.85 -48.43 25.33
N GLY A 5 -11.78 -47.52 25.64
CA GLY A 5 -11.89 -46.87 26.95
C GLY A 5 -11.18 -45.53 27.11
N TYR A 6 -11.96 -44.47 27.32
CA TYR A 6 -11.49 -43.28 28.03
C TYR A 6 -12.52 -42.88 29.09
N ARG A 7 -12.27 -43.34 30.32
CA ARG A 7 -12.80 -42.75 31.55
C ARG A 7 -11.58 -42.41 32.41
N ARG A 8 -11.39 -41.13 32.73
CA ARG A 8 -10.86 -40.70 34.03
C ARG A 8 -11.25 -39.25 34.29
N ASP A 9 -11.97 -39.12 35.39
CA ASP A 9 -12.28 -37.90 36.11
C ASP A 9 -10.99 -37.18 36.54
N HIS A 10 -10.96 -35.86 36.44
CA HIS A 10 -10.37 -35.00 37.47
C HIS A 10 -11.11 -33.65 37.45
N ALA A 11 -12.02 -33.52 38.40
CA ALA A 11 -12.52 -32.24 38.88
C ALA A 11 -11.41 -31.51 39.64
N SER A 12 -11.21 -30.21 39.41
CA SER A 12 -11.25 -29.18 40.45
C SER A 12 -10.89 -27.77 39.93
N ALA A 13 -11.83 -26.86 40.14
CA ALA A 13 -11.69 -25.45 40.51
C ALA A 13 -10.97 -24.44 39.58
N VAL A 14 -11.78 -23.66 38.86
CA VAL A 14 -11.48 -22.24 38.55
C VAL A 14 -12.77 -21.42 38.77
N PRO A 15 -12.75 -20.31 39.53
CA PRO A 15 -13.95 -19.65 40.01
C PRO A 15 -14.58 -18.70 39.00
N SER A 16 -15.90 -18.56 39.17
CA SER A 16 -16.85 -17.76 38.41
C SER A 16 -16.57 -16.25 38.47
N GLY A 17 -16.55 -15.61 37.31
CA GLY A 17 -16.70 -14.17 37.15
C GLY A 17 -17.62 -13.92 35.96
N GLY A 18 -18.92 -13.93 36.21
CA GLY A 18 -19.94 -13.65 35.20
C GLY A 18 -20.13 -12.15 35.02
N VAL A 19 -20.25 -11.70 33.78
CA VAL A 19 -21.00 -10.49 33.42
C VAL A 19 -21.82 -10.83 32.19
N SER A 20 -23.13 -10.90 32.40
CA SER A 20 -24.16 -11.25 31.42
C SER A 20 -24.38 -10.10 30.44
N ILE A 21 -24.47 -10.48 29.15
CA ILE A 21 -24.84 -9.60 28.04
C ILE A 21 -26.36 -9.59 27.97
N HIS A 22 -27.00 -8.44 28.22
CA HIS A 22 -28.44 -8.27 28.01
C HIS A 22 -28.70 -7.30 26.86
N MET A 23 -29.38 -7.87 25.87
CA MET A 23 -29.98 -7.25 24.68
C MET A 23 -31.27 -6.53 25.11
N SER A 24 -31.53 -5.28 24.68
CA SER A 24 -32.89 -4.78 24.38
C SER A 24 -32.92 -3.32 23.87
N SER A 25 -33.54 -3.14 22.69
CA SER A 25 -34.49 -2.08 22.29
C SER A 25 -34.25 -0.59 22.62
N SER A 26 -34.12 0.23 21.56
CA SER A 26 -34.56 1.65 21.50
C SER A 26 -36.10 1.78 21.63
N PRO A 27 -36.73 2.97 21.57
CA PRO A 27 -36.35 4.34 21.95
C PRO A 27 -37.40 4.98 22.88
N GLN A 28 -37.06 5.94 23.76
CA GLN A 28 -38.07 6.80 24.40
C GLN A 28 -37.67 8.26 24.47
N CYS A 29 -38.70 9.06 24.19
CA CYS A 29 -38.76 10.50 24.10
C CYS A 29 -39.33 11.06 25.42
N ALA A 30 -38.89 12.27 25.76
CA ALA A 30 -39.59 13.28 26.55
C ALA A 30 -39.53 13.28 28.09
N THR A 31 -39.58 14.54 28.56
CA THR A 31 -39.83 15.10 29.90
C THR A 31 -38.65 15.16 30.87
N ALA A 32 -38.46 16.15 31.74
CA ALA A 32 -38.78 17.58 31.87
C ALA A 32 -38.33 17.96 33.30
N ALA A 33 -37.57 19.05 33.48
CA ALA A 33 -37.47 19.88 34.71
C ALA A 33 -36.32 20.91 34.50
N ALA A 34 -36.59 22.19 34.26
CA ALA A 34 -36.99 23.25 35.19
C ALA A 34 -35.78 23.96 35.82
N ASP A 35 -35.52 25.22 35.41
CA ASP A 35 -35.14 26.32 36.32
C ASP A 35 -35.32 27.70 35.64
N ASP A 36 -35.56 28.71 36.47
CA ASP A 36 -36.32 29.96 36.31
C ASP A 36 -35.63 31.16 35.61
N GLY A 37 -36.44 32.14 35.13
CA GLY A 37 -35.99 33.54 35.07
C GLY A 37 -36.60 34.53 34.05
N ALA A 38 -37.75 35.13 34.40
CA ALA A 38 -38.25 36.49 34.04
C ALA A 38 -38.82 36.84 32.62
N PRO A 39 -39.90 37.66 32.52
CA PRO A 39 -40.59 37.99 31.26
C PRO A 39 -40.29 39.42 30.73
N GLY A 40 -40.34 39.59 29.41
CA GLY A 40 -40.35 40.89 28.71
C GLY A 40 -41.20 40.83 27.42
N PRO A 41 -41.85 41.94 26.98
CA PRO A 41 -42.94 41.92 26.00
C PRO A 41 -42.48 41.90 24.52
N SER A 42 -43.40 41.46 23.67
CA SER A 42 -43.30 41.03 22.25
C SER A 42 -42.85 42.09 21.21
N PRO A 43 -42.55 41.67 19.96
CA PRO A 43 -43.54 41.94 18.90
C PRO A 43 -43.72 40.79 17.88
N PRO A 44 -44.80 40.81 17.07
CA PRO A 44 -45.08 39.78 16.08
C PRO A 44 -44.28 40.04 14.80
N VAL A 45 -43.67 39.00 14.22
CA VAL A 45 -43.04 39.10 12.89
C VAL A 45 -43.58 38.01 11.98
N THR A 46 -44.37 38.46 11.02
CA THR A 46 -44.89 37.74 9.87
C THR A 46 -43.82 37.55 8.79
N ALA A 47 -43.87 36.39 8.12
CA ALA A 47 -43.43 36.11 6.73
C ALA A 47 -41.97 35.56 6.51
N PRO A 48 -41.65 34.97 5.34
CA PRO A 48 -41.58 33.51 5.12
C PRO A 48 -40.25 33.00 4.51
N LEU A 49 -40.14 31.67 4.34
CA LEU A 49 -39.28 30.93 3.38
C LEU A 49 -37.78 31.30 3.28
N ASN A 50 -36.93 30.41 3.81
CA ASN A 50 -35.65 30.12 3.17
C ASN A 50 -35.34 28.61 3.27
N GLU A 51 -35.85 27.86 2.29
CA GLU A 51 -35.31 26.56 1.90
C GLU A 51 -33.91 26.78 1.33
N GLY A 52 -32.88 26.50 2.13
CA GLY A 52 -31.50 26.71 1.72
C GLY A 52 -30.52 25.81 2.47
N VAL A 53 -30.95 24.60 2.87
CA VAL A 53 -30.02 23.56 3.30
C VAL A 53 -29.66 22.76 2.07
N ALA A 54 -28.47 23.03 1.54
CA ALA A 54 -27.80 22.21 0.52
C ALA A 54 -27.76 20.75 1.00
N LYS A 55 -28.72 19.96 0.52
CA LYS A 55 -28.84 18.54 0.80
C LYS A 55 -28.66 17.81 -0.53
N GLU A 56 -27.41 17.65 -0.97
CA GLU A 56 -27.04 16.55 -1.87
C GLU A 56 -25.52 16.45 -2.07
N PRO A 57 -24.90 15.41 -1.49
CA PRO A 57 -24.07 14.53 -2.33
C PRO A 57 -24.31 13.03 -2.11
N ALA A 58 -25.18 12.62 -1.18
CA ALA A 58 -25.38 11.21 -0.86
C ALA A 58 -26.30 10.46 -1.86
N VAL A 59 -27.27 11.15 -2.46
CA VAL A 59 -28.29 10.54 -3.32
C VAL A 59 -27.74 10.20 -4.70
N SER A 60 -26.84 11.01 -5.26
CA SER A 60 -26.24 10.76 -6.59
C SER A 60 -25.32 9.54 -6.58
N THR A 61 -24.54 9.33 -5.53
CA THR A 61 -23.68 8.15 -5.37
C THR A 61 -24.50 6.88 -5.16
N GLN A 62 -25.58 6.96 -4.38
CA GLN A 62 -26.46 5.82 -4.13
C GLN A 62 -27.31 5.47 -5.37
N ALA A 63 -27.76 6.48 -6.13
CA ALA A 63 -28.45 6.28 -7.41
C ALA A 63 -27.53 5.66 -8.48
N ALA A 64 -26.27 6.09 -8.56
CA ALA A 64 -25.28 5.48 -9.45
C ALA A 64 -24.95 4.03 -9.03
N ALA A 65 -24.89 3.74 -7.73
CA ALA A 65 -24.68 2.40 -7.21
C ALA A 65 -25.87 1.45 -7.51
N ILE A 66 -27.11 1.95 -7.39
CA ILE A 66 -28.33 1.20 -7.73
C ILE A 66 -28.47 1.01 -9.25
N ALA A 67 -28.06 1.99 -10.06
CA ALA A 67 -28.00 1.85 -11.52
C ALA A 67 -26.98 0.78 -11.96
N GLY A 68 -25.83 0.70 -11.28
CA GLY A 68 -24.82 -0.33 -11.54
C GLY A 68 -25.26 -1.75 -11.22
N LEU A 69 -26.21 -1.93 -10.29
CA LEU A 69 -26.82 -3.23 -9.97
C LEU A 69 -27.71 -3.78 -11.10
N HIS A 70 -28.15 -2.92 -12.02
CA HIS A 70 -28.96 -3.30 -13.19
C HIS A 70 -28.12 -3.46 -14.47
N GLU A 71 -26.80 -3.23 -14.43
CA GLU A 71 -25.92 -3.58 -15.55
C GLU A 71 -25.75 -5.11 -15.63
N SER A 72 -25.86 -5.66 -16.84
CA SER A 72 -25.55 -7.06 -17.08
C SER A 72 -24.12 -7.37 -16.60
N ILE A 73 -23.96 -8.44 -15.83
CA ILE A 73 -22.66 -8.92 -15.30
C ILE A 73 -21.63 -8.97 -16.42
N TRP A 74 -22.03 -9.40 -17.62
CA TRP A 74 -21.16 -9.52 -18.78
C TRP A 74 -20.58 -8.19 -19.27
N VAL A 75 -21.33 -7.09 -19.16
CA VAL A 75 -20.85 -5.74 -19.52
C VAL A 75 -19.81 -5.28 -18.50
N THR A 76 -20.10 -5.47 -17.21
CA THR A 76 -19.13 -5.14 -16.14
C THR A 76 -17.87 -5.98 -16.23
N VAL A 77 -17.99 -7.28 -16.48
CA VAL A 77 -16.86 -8.20 -16.66
C VAL A 77 -16.01 -7.77 -17.85
N SER A 78 -16.61 -7.48 -19.01
CA SER A 78 -15.87 -7.07 -20.20
C SER A 78 -15.08 -5.77 -19.97
N ARG A 79 -15.71 -4.79 -19.30
CA ARG A 79 -15.07 -3.51 -18.94
C ARG A 79 -13.89 -3.72 -17.97
N ARG A 80 -14.10 -4.52 -16.91
CA ARG A 80 -13.04 -4.83 -15.93
C ARG A 80 -11.92 -5.65 -16.56
N LEU A 81 -12.25 -6.66 -17.37
CA LEU A 81 -11.28 -7.53 -18.03
C LEU A 81 -10.41 -6.74 -19.00
N SER A 82 -10.98 -5.82 -19.77
CA SER A 82 -10.21 -4.94 -20.66
C SER A 82 -9.17 -4.12 -19.89
N VAL A 83 -9.54 -3.54 -18.73
CA VAL A 83 -8.60 -2.82 -17.86
C VAL A 83 -7.56 -3.77 -17.27
N LEU A 84 -7.98 -4.90 -16.70
CA LEU A 84 -7.07 -5.88 -16.08
C LEU A 84 -6.04 -6.44 -17.07
N VAL A 85 -6.47 -6.79 -18.29
CA VAL A 85 -5.58 -7.27 -19.35
C VAL A 85 -4.58 -6.17 -19.73
N THR A 86 -5.04 -4.92 -19.86
CA THR A 86 -4.15 -3.79 -20.17
C THR A 86 -3.10 -3.59 -19.07
N LEU A 87 -3.52 -3.61 -17.80
CA LEU A 87 -2.60 -3.49 -16.66
C LEU A 87 -1.62 -4.67 -16.60
N LEU A 88 -2.08 -5.90 -16.87
CA LEU A 88 -1.23 -7.10 -16.90
C LEU A 88 -0.14 -7.00 -17.97
N LEU A 89 -0.51 -6.60 -19.20
CA LEU A 89 0.45 -6.45 -20.29
C LEU A 89 1.47 -5.35 -19.98
N LEU A 90 1.02 -4.25 -19.38
CA LEU A 90 1.89 -3.13 -19.03
C LEU A 90 2.84 -3.49 -17.87
N GLN A 91 2.34 -4.20 -16.86
CA GLN A 91 3.16 -4.70 -15.75
C GLN A 91 4.18 -5.74 -16.22
N SER A 92 3.86 -6.56 -17.23
CA SER A 92 4.78 -7.55 -17.81
C SER A 92 6.06 -6.92 -18.37
N MET A 93 6.09 -5.60 -18.63
CA MET A 93 7.30 -4.89 -19.07
C MET A 93 8.43 -4.93 -18.04
N SER A 94 8.12 -5.08 -16.74
CA SER A 94 9.16 -5.20 -15.70
C SER A 94 10.04 -6.44 -15.89
N GLN A 95 9.53 -7.47 -16.57
CA GLN A 95 10.29 -8.69 -16.88
C GLN A 95 11.52 -8.39 -17.75
N PHE A 96 11.39 -7.54 -18.77
CA PHE A 96 12.51 -7.15 -19.63
C PHE A 96 13.61 -6.40 -18.88
N ILE A 97 13.23 -5.68 -17.82
CA ILE A 97 14.17 -5.00 -16.93
C ILE A 97 14.97 -6.06 -16.16
N LEU A 98 14.31 -7.05 -15.56
CA LEU A 98 15.00 -8.13 -14.85
C LEU A 98 15.95 -8.92 -15.77
N GLU A 99 15.53 -9.20 -17.00
CA GLU A 99 16.36 -9.87 -18.01
C GLU A 99 17.63 -9.06 -18.34
N SER A 100 17.50 -7.74 -18.45
CA SER A 100 18.65 -6.85 -18.68
C SER A 100 19.67 -6.86 -17.53
N PHE A 101 19.26 -7.27 -16.32
CA PHE A 101 20.09 -7.38 -15.13
C PHE A 101 20.33 -8.84 -14.70
N GLU A 102 20.21 -9.81 -15.62
CA GLU A 102 20.37 -11.24 -15.33
C GLU A 102 21.67 -11.53 -14.57
N GLY A 103 22.80 -10.95 -14.98
CA GLY A 103 24.10 -11.15 -14.31
C GLY A 103 24.11 -10.67 -12.85
N LEU A 104 23.43 -9.57 -12.53
CA LEU A 104 23.30 -9.09 -11.15
C LEU A 104 22.46 -10.05 -10.31
N ILE A 105 21.35 -10.51 -10.87
CA ILE A 105 20.40 -11.42 -10.21
C ILE A 105 21.05 -12.79 -10.00
N ALA A 106 21.76 -13.31 -10.99
CA ALA A 106 22.51 -14.56 -10.97
C ALA A 106 23.50 -14.62 -9.78
N ASN A 107 24.14 -13.49 -9.48
CA ASN A 107 25.10 -13.39 -8.39
C ASN A 107 24.45 -13.06 -7.03
N ASN A 108 23.24 -12.51 -7.03
CA ASN A 108 22.58 -12.00 -5.82
C ASN A 108 21.10 -12.41 -5.79
N MET A 109 20.85 -13.70 -5.56
CA MET A 109 19.49 -14.30 -5.50
C MET A 109 18.59 -13.67 -4.43
N VAL A 110 19.17 -12.95 -3.48
CA VAL A 110 18.44 -12.18 -2.47
C VAL A 110 17.63 -11.03 -3.09
N ILE A 111 18.09 -10.40 -4.17
CA ILE A 111 17.39 -9.24 -4.77
C ILE A 111 15.95 -9.60 -5.18
N PRO A 112 15.71 -10.64 -6.01
CA PRO A 112 14.35 -11.01 -6.41
C PRO A 112 13.47 -11.47 -5.25
N LEU A 113 14.04 -12.04 -4.19
CA LEU A 113 13.28 -12.43 -2.99
C LEU A 113 12.67 -11.24 -2.26
N PHE A 114 13.27 -10.05 -2.39
CA PHE A 114 12.80 -8.82 -1.75
C PHE A 114 12.06 -7.89 -2.72
N LEU A 115 12.09 -8.13 -4.04
CA LEU A 115 11.42 -7.29 -5.04
C LEU A 115 9.94 -7.10 -4.73
N THR A 116 9.22 -8.16 -4.35
CA THR A 116 7.79 -8.07 -4.02
C THR A 116 7.52 -7.15 -2.83
N MET A 117 8.40 -7.19 -1.81
CA MET A 117 8.33 -6.28 -0.67
C MET A 117 8.62 -4.84 -1.08
N LEU A 118 9.67 -4.61 -1.87
CA LEU A 118 10.09 -3.29 -2.32
C LEU A 118 9.02 -2.60 -3.16
N VAL A 119 8.53 -3.31 -4.19
CA VAL A 119 7.47 -2.85 -5.08
C VAL A 119 6.16 -2.65 -4.31
N GLY A 120 5.80 -3.58 -3.42
CA GLY A 120 4.60 -3.47 -2.59
C GLY A 120 4.65 -2.26 -1.66
N ALA A 121 5.79 -2.01 -1.01
CA ALA A 121 5.98 -0.82 -0.17
C ALA A 121 5.89 0.48 -0.99
N GLY A 122 6.50 0.50 -2.18
CA GLY A 122 6.38 1.59 -3.14
C GLY A 122 4.92 1.85 -3.53
N GLY A 123 4.22 0.85 -4.06
CA GLY A 123 2.81 0.97 -4.45
C GLY A 123 1.90 1.47 -3.32
N ASN A 124 2.08 0.94 -2.11
CA ASN A 124 1.33 1.37 -0.93
C ASN A 124 1.60 2.84 -0.55
N ALA A 125 2.86 3.29 -0.58
CA ALA A 125 3.21 4.67 -0.28
C ALA A 125 2.66 5.64 -1.34
N GLY A 126 2.77 5.27 -2.62
CA GLY A 126 2.26 6.07 -3.73
C GLY A 126 0.75 6.17 -3.74
N ASN A 127 0.06 5.07 -3.46
CA ASN A 127 -1.41 5.07 -3.34
C ASN A 127 -1.89 5.93 -2.17
N GLN A 128 -1.18 5.95 -1.04
CA GLN A 128 -1.49 6.85 0.07
C GLN A 128 -1.34 8.32 -0.34
N ALA A 129 -0.25 8.67 -1.03
CA ALA A 129 -0.02 10.03 -1.53
C ALA A 129 -1.05 10.43 -2.61
N ALA A 130 -1.43 9.49 -3.47
CA ALA A 130 -2.47 9.68 -4.48
C ALA A 130 -3.82 9.94 -3.83
N VAL A 131 -4.29 9.06 -2.93
CA VAL A 131 -5.56 9.25 -2.21
C VAL A 131 -5.61 10.61 -1.52
N ARG A 132 -4.55 11.00 -0.81
CA ARG A 132 -4.46 12.31 -0.16
C ARG A 132 -4.60 13.47 -1.16
N SER A 133 -3.95 13.37 -2.32
CA SER A 133 -4.03 14.38 -3.38
C SER A 133 -5.41 14.43 -4.03
N ILE A 134 -6.03 13.28 -4.29
CA ILE A 134 -7.39 13.16 -4.85
C ILE A 134 -8.41 13.76 -3.89
N THR A 135 -8.35 13.39 -2.61
CA THR A 135 -9.24 13.92 -1.58
C THR A 135 -9.05 15.42 -1.43
N GLY A 136 -7.81 15.92 -1.39
CA GLY A 136 -7.56 17.36 -1.31
C GLY A 136 -8.08 18.14 -2.52
N LEU A 137 -8.05 17.55 -3.73
CA LEU A 137 -8.68 18.13 -4.92
C LEU A 137 -10.21 18.10 -4.83
N ALA A 138 -10.78 17.01 -4.33
CA ALA A 138 -12.24 16.85 -4.21
C ALA A 138 -12.86 17.73 -3.11
N THR A 139 -12.14 18.00 -2.02
CA THR A 139 -12.59 18.90 -0.93
C THR A 139 -12.32 20.38 -1.22
N GLY A 140 -11.60 20.68 -2.31
CA GLY A 140 -11.19 22.05 -2.64
C GLY A 140 -10.03 22.60 -1.79
N GLU A 141 -9.44 21.77 -0.91
CA GLU A 141 -8.23 22.14 -0.14
C GLU A 141 -7.04 22.39 -1.06
N PHE A 142 -6.90 21.59 -2.12
CA PHE A 142 -5.88 21.73 -3.13
C PHE A 142 -6.47 22.31 -4.40
N THR A 143 -5.81 23.34 -4.94
CA THR A 143 -6.11 23.87 -6.28
C THR A 143 -4.95 23.58 -7.21
N ALA A 144 -5.21 23.56 -8.53
CA ALA A 144 -4.17 23.34 -9.53
C ALA A 144 -3.03 24.39 -9.46
N ARG A 145 -3.30 25.59 -8.92
CA ARG A 145 -2.28 26.64 -8.70
C ARG A 145 -1.39 26.35 -7.48
N SER A 146 -1.89 25.59 -6.50
CA SER A 146 -1.16 25.20 -5.29
C SER A 146 -0.26 23.97 -5.49
N TYR A 147 -0.21 23.39 -6.70
CA TYR A 147 0.54 22.17 -7.03
C TYR A 147 1.93 22.13 -6.40
N TRP A 148 2.71 23.19 -6.58
CA TRP A 148 4.10 23.25 -6.11
C TRP A 148 4.21 23.21 -4.57
N ASN A 149 3.28 23.85 -3.86
CA ASN A 149 3.26 23.83 -2.39
C ASN A 149 2.85 22.45 -1.86
N VAL A 150 1.96 21.75 -2.56
CA VAL A 150 1.58 20.37 -2.21
C VAL A 150 2.76 19.43 -2.45
N MET A 151 3.40 19.48 -3.62
CA MET A 151 4.55 18.62 -3.94
C MET A 151 5.71 18.79 -2.95
N ARG A 152 6.00 20.01 -2.50
CA ARG A 152 7.03 20.24 -1.48
C ARG A 152 6.71 19.57 -0.15
N LYS A 153 5.46 19.63 0.31
CA LYS A 153 5.02 18.97 1.55
C LYS A 153 5.10 17.45 1.43
N GLU A 154 4.63 16.92 0.30
CA GLU A 154 4.68 15.47 0.02
C GLU A 154 6.11 14.98 -0.14
N LEU A 155 7.02 15.76 -0.72
CA LEU A 155 8.43 15.40 -0.82
C LEU A 155 9.08 15.25 0.56
N VAL A 156 8.81 16.18 1.48
CA VAL A 156 9.33 16.10 2.86
C VAL A 156 8.73 14.89 3.59
N MET A 157 7.41 14.69 3.48
CA MET A 157 6.74 13.52 4.07
C MET A 157 7.32 12.22 3.50
N GLY A 158 7.48 12.13 2.18
CA GLY A 158 8.03 10.97 1.49
C GLY A 158 9.46 10.67 1.90
N PHE A 159 10.31 11.69 2.06
CA PHE A 159 11.68 11.52 2.53
C PHE A 159 11.74 10.97 3.96
N VAL A 160 10.90 11.49 4.86
CA VAL A 160 10.83 11.01 6.25
C VAL A 160 10.34 9.56 6.30
N CYS A 161 9.28 9.23 5.56
CA CYS A 161 8.77 7.86 5.46
C CYS A 161 9.82 6.92 4.87
N ALA A 162 10.51 7.34 3.81
CA ALA A 162 11.58 6.58 3.17
C ALA A 162 12.74 6.32 4.14
N ALA A 163 13.14 7.30 4.95
CA ALA A 163 14.20 7.12 5.94
C ALA A 163 13.83 6.11 7.03
N VAL A 164 12.58 6.12 7.52
CA VAL A 164 12.10 5.14 8.49
C VAL A 164 12.03 3.74 7.85
N LEU A 165 11.51 3.64 6.63
CA LEU A 165 11.44 2.38 5.90
C LEU A 165 12.81 1.83 5.50
N PHE A 166 13.80 2.69 5.26
CA PHE A 166 15.19 2.28 5.07
C PHE A 166 15.70 1.52 6.30
N LEU A 167 15.50 2.06 7.51
CA LEU A 167 15.97 1.43 8.74
C LEU A 167 15.24 0.11 9.00
N ILE A 168 13.91 0.09 8.85
CA ILE A 168 13.10 -1.12 9.03
C ILE A 168 13.45 -2.18 7.98
N GLY A 169 13.65 -1.75 6.72
CA GLY A 169 14.05 -2.60 5.61
C GLY A 169 15.43 -3.22 5.86
N ALA A 170 16.41 -2.43 6.28
CA ALA A 170 17.74 -2.91 6.63
C ALA A 170 17.68 -3.97 7.74
N VAL A 171 16.91 -3.71 8.80
CA VAL A 171 16.70 -4.67 9.90
C VAL A 171 16.06 -5.95 9.39
N ARG A 172 15.01 -5.86 8.56
CA ARG A 172 14.33 -7.03 7.98
C ARG A 172 15.27 -7.86 7.09
N VAL A 173 16.10 -7.22 6.26
CA VAL A 173 17.08 -7.92 5.42
C VAL A 173 18.16 -8.55 6.30
N TYR A 174 18.63 -7.87 7.33
CA TYR A 174 19.60 -8.41 8.27
C TYR A 174 19.07 -9.67 8.97
N PHE A 175 17.83 -9.66 9.46
CA PHE A 175 17.19 -10.83 10.07
C PHE A 175 17.10 -12.05 9.14
N TYR A 176 16.97 -11.84 7.82
CA TYR A 176 16.99 -12.93 6.85
C TYR A 176 18.32 -13.70 6.86
N TYR A 177 19.44 -13.00 7.12
CA TYR A 177 20.78 -13.60 7.17
C TYR A 177 21.19 -14.15 8.54
N ILE A 178 20.47 -13.85 9.62
CA ILE A 178 20.80 -14.36 10.98
C ILE A 178 20.68 -15.90 11.06
N GLY A 179 19.91 -16.53 10.17
CA GLY A 179 19.75 -17.99 10.10
C GLY A 179 20.82 -18.72 9.27
N GLU A 180 21.66 -18.00 8.54
CA GLU A 180 22.69 -18.58 7.67
C GLU A 180 24.03 -18.68 8.43
N PRO A 181 24.65 -19.88 8.54
CA PRO A 181 25.86 -20.09 9.33
C PRO A 181 27.11 -19.42 8.75
N ASP A 182 27.03 -18.87 7.53
CA ASP A 182 28.14 -18.22 6.83
C ASP A 182 27.85 -16.72 6.64
N ILE A 183 27.83 -15.98 7.76
CA ILE A 183 27.78 -14.50 7.77
C ILE A 183 29.13 -13.98 7.26
N THR A 184 29.35 -14.12 5.97
CA THR A 184 30.52 -13.61 5.27
C THR A 184 30.38 -12.12 4.97
N THR A 185 31.50 -11.51 4.61
CA THR A 185 31.70 -10.09 4.25
C THR A 185 30.78 -9.50 3.18
N GLY A 186 29.89 -10.30 2.56
CA GLY A 186 28.90 -9.86 1.55
C GLY A 186 27.52 -9.45 2.08
N VAL A 187 27.22 -9.69 3.37
CA VAL A 187 25.88 -9.41 3.94
C VAL A 187 25.62 -7.90 4.07
N LEU A 188 26.58 -7.13 4.60
CA LEU A 188 26.38 -5.69 4.84
C LEU A 188 26.14 -4.87 3.56
N PRO A 189 26.90 -5.05 2.45
CA PRO A 189 26.62 -4.38 1.18
C PRO A 189 25.23 -4.70 0.64
N THR A 190 24.78 -5.96 0.79
CA THR A 190 23.46 -6.41 0.36
C THR A 190 22.33 -5.79 1.18
N VAL A 191 22.48 -5.78 2.51
CA VAL A 191 21.50 -5.15 3.41
C VAL A 191 21.37 -3.67 3.08
N PHE A 192 22.50 -2.99 2.90
CA PHE A 192 22.51 -1.57 2.56
C PHE A 192 21.90 -1.29 1.19
N SER A 193 22.22 -2.08 0.16
CA SER A 193 21.73 -1.87 -1.20
C SER A 193 20.22 -2.06 -1.32
N VAL A 194 19.67 -3.10 -0.68
CA VAL A 194 18.21 -3.34 -0.65
C VAL A 194 17.48 -2.26 0.15
N ALA A 195 18.04 -1.84 1.30
CA ALA A 195 17.47 -0.74 2.08
C ALA A 195 17.52 0.60 1.31
N ALA A 196 18.63 0.88 0.63
CA ALA A 196 18.78 2.07 -0.20
C ALA A 196 17.81 2.05 -1.39
N ALA A 197 17.59 0.89 -2.02
CA ALA A 197 16.58 0.73 -3.05
C ALA A 197 15.18 1.05 -2.49
N LEU A 198 14.83 0.51 -1.33
CA LEU A 198 13.55 0.80 -0.66
C LEU A 198 13.37 2.30 -0.41
N PHE A 199 14.41 2.98 0.07
CA PHE A 199 14.39 4.42 0.29
C PHE A 199 14.04 5.18 -1.00
N VAL A 200 14.77 4.89 -2.08
CA VAL A 200 14.58 5.60 -3.36
C VAL A 200 13.20 5.28 -3.95
N ILE A 201 12.74 4.03 -3.86
CA ILE A 201 11.41 3.61 -4.33
C ILE A 201 10.32 4.36 -3.59
N VAL A 202 10.36 4.41 -2.26
CA VAL A 202 9.33 5.10 -1.46
C VAL A 202 9.34 6.60 -1.74
N ALA A 203 10.51 7.23 -1.79
CA ALA A 203 10.63 8.65 -2.07
C ALA A 203 10.08 9.01 -3.46
N ALA A 204 10.47 8.25 -4.50
CA ALA A 204 9.95 8.40 -5.84
C ALA A 204 8.43 8.13 -5.90
N SER A 205 7.98 7.15 -5.12
CA SER A 205 6.58 6.75 -5.11
C SER A 205 5.65 7.80 -4.56
N VAL A 206 6.01 8.43 -3.45
CA VAL A 206 5.22 9.51 -2.87
C VAL A 206 5.13 10.70 -3.83
N VAL A 207 6.23 11.04 -4.51
CA VAL A 207 6.23 12.12 -5.51
C VAL A 207 5.32 11.78 -6.69
N LEU A 208 5.42 10.56 -7.23
CA LEU A 208 4.60 10.14 -8.37
C LEU A 208 3.12 10.03 -7.99
N GLY A 209 2.83 9.42 -6.83
CA GLY A 209 1.48 9.30 -6.29
C GLY A 209 0.83 10.66 -6.05
N ALA A 210 1.59 11.61 -5.51
CA ALA A 210 1.09 12.97 -5.31
C ALA A 210 0.90 13.72 -6.65
N ALA A 211 1.79 13.56 -7.62
CA ALA A 211 1.76 14.30 -8.87
C ALA A 211 0.70 13.80 -9.87
N LEU A 212 0.47 12.49 -9.92
CA LEU A 212 -0.37 11.86 -10.95
C LEU A 212 -1.81 12.40 -10.99
N PRO A 213 -2.53 12.59 -9.85
CA PRO A 213 -3.86 13.19 -9.85
C PRO A 213 -3.91 14.59 -10.47
N PHE A 214 -2.90 15.42 -10.23
CA PHE A 214 -2.83 16.76 -10.82
C PHE A 214 -2.57 16.70 -12.33
N TRP A 215 -1.77 15.75 -12.81
CA TRP A 215 -1.53 15.55 -14.24
C TRP A 215 -2.79 15.07 -14.95
N LEU A 216 -3.52 14.11 -14.37
CA LEU A 216 -4.81 13.65 -14.90
C LEU A 216 -5.83 14.80 -14.96
N LEU A 217 -5.93 15.59 -13.88
CA LEU A 217 -6.81 16.76 -13.85
C LEU A 217 -6.45 17.77 -14.94
N ARG A 218 -5.16 18.04 -15.16
CA ARG A 218 -4.69 18.97 -16.20
C ARG A 218 -4.91 18.43 -17.62
N ALA A 219 -4.91 17.11 -17.79
CA ALA A 219 -5.22 16.44 -19.05
C ALA A 219 -6.74 16.29 -19.30
N GLY A 220 -7.59 16.68 -18.35
CA GLY A 220 -9.04 16.48 -18.43
C GLY A 220 -9.47 15.00 -18.30
N LEU A 221 -8.62 14.16 -17.71
CA LEU A 221 -8.88 12.74 -17.48
C LEU A 221 -9.44 12.50 -16.08
N ASN A 222 -10.19 11.40 -15.94
CA ASN A 222 -10.79 11.00 -14.66
C ASN A 222 -9.71 10.60 -13.65
N VAL A 223 -9.72 11.29 -12.51
CA VAL A 223 -8.76 11.11 -11.42
C VAL A 223 -8.91 9.75 -10.71
N GLU A 224 -10.07 9.10 -10.87
CA GLU A 224 -10.37 7.76 -10.31
C GLU A 224 -9.40 6.67 -10.80
N HIS A 225 -8.83 6.83 -12.00
CA HIS A 225 -7.85 5.89 -12.54
C HIS A 225 -6.43 6.08 -12.01
N ALA A 226 -6.19 7.09 -11.15
CA ALA A 226 -4.87 7.38 -10.63
C ALA A 226 -4.29 6.22 -9.80
N ALA A 227 -5.06 5.62 -8.89
CA ALA A 227 -4.54 4.58 -8.00
C ALA A 227 -4.06 3.32 -8.75
N PRO A 228 -4.85 2.71 -9.67
CA PRO A 228 -4.35 1.60 -10.49
C PRO A 228 -3.15 1.98 -11.37
N ALA A 229 -3.12 3.21 -11.89
CA ALA A 229 -2.01 3.70 -12.70
C ALA A 229 -0.72 3.87 -11.88
N VAL A 230 -0.81 4.41 -10.65
CA VAL A 230 0.34 4.50 -9.73
C VAL A 230 0.90 3.12 -9.45
N GLN A 231 0.04 2.12 -9.21
CA GLN A 231 0.50 0.76 -8.94
C GLN A 231 1.33 0.19 -10.09
N VAL A 232 0.83 0.25 -11.33
CA VAL A 232 1.57 -0.30 -12.48
C VAL A 232 2.86 0.48 -12.73
N LEU A 233 2.86 1.81 -12.58
CA LEU A 233 4.10 2.58 -12.68
C LEU A 233 5.10 2.15 -11.58
N MET A 234 4.65 1.88 -10.36
CA MET A 234 5.52 1.39 -9.27
C MET A 234 6.03 -0.02 -9.50
N ASP A 235 5.28 -0.88 -10.18
CA ASP A 235 5.76 -2.23 -10.50
C ASP A 235 6.99 -2.17 -11.43
N ILE A 236 6.94 -1.35 -12.48
CA ILE A 236 8.07 -1.22 -13.42
C ILE A 236 9.18 -0.31 -12.85
N LEU A 237 8.84 0.84 -12.26
CA LEU A 237 9.83 1.74 -11.66
C LEU A 237 10.51 1.11 -10.44
N GLY A 238 9.77 0.37 -9.62
CA GLY A 238 10.31 -0.29 -8.43
C GLY A 238 11.33 -1.36 -8.78
N VAL A 239 11.03 -2.19 -9.79
CA VAL A 239 11.99 -3.16 -10.34
C VAL A 239 13.21 -2.45 -10.91
N PHE A 240 13.01 -1.41 -11.73
CA PHE A 240 14.10 -0.63 -12.32
C PHE A 240 15.02 -0.01 -11.27
N ILE A 241 14.45 0.71 -10.30
CA ILE A 241 15.20 1.37 -9.23
C ILE A 241 15.95 0.31 -8.40
N THR A 242 15.31 -0.81 -8.09
CA THR A 242 15.97 -1.90 -7.35
C THR A 242 17.21 -2.39 -8.10
N CYS A 243 17.06 -2.75 -9.37
CA CYS A 243 18.17 -3.25 -10.18
C CYS A 243 19.30 -2.22 -10.30
N VAL A 244 18.97 -0.96 -10.58
CA VAL A 244 19.96 0.12 -10.70
C VAL A 244 20.68 0.35 -9.38
N VAL A 245 19.95 0.55 -8.28
CA VAL A 245 20.58 0.83 -6.97
C VAL A 245 21.42 -0.36 -6.53
N CYS A 246 20.91 -1.58 -6.64
CA CYS A 246 21.68 -2.79 -6.30
C CYS A 246 22.95 -2.92 -7.15
N SER A 247 22.89 -2.62 -8.45
CA SER A 247 24.05 -2.67 -9.35
C SER A 247 25.18 -1.70 -8.99
N LEU A 248 24.88 -0.62 -8.27
CA LEU A 248 25.89 0.35 -7.83
C LEU A 248 26.69 -0.14 -6.62
N PHE A 249 26.11 -0.99 -5.79
CA PHE A 249 26.71 -1.46 -4.53
C PHE A 249 27.18 -2.91 -4.59
N LEU A 250 26.64 -3.72 -5.51
CA LEU A 250 26.94 -5.14 -5.63
C LEU A 250 27.68 -5.42 -6.95
N PRO A 251 28.68 -6.33 -6.93
CA PRO A 251 29.37 -6.72 -8.14
C PRO A 251 28.42 -7.43 -9.11
N SER A 252 28.48 -7.03 -10.39
CA SER A 252 27.73 -7.66 -11.49
C SER A 252 28.46 -8.84 -12.11
N THR A 253 29.76 -9.00 -11.85
CA THR A 253 30.58 -10.11 -12.36
C THR A 253 30.48 -11.33 -11.46
N PRO A 254 30.21 -12.53 -12.03
CA PRO A 254 30.32 -13.76 -11.28
C PRO A 254 31.76 -13.94 -10.77
N PRO A 255 31.96 -14.48 -9.55
CA PRO A 255 33.30 -14.85 -9.12
C PRO A 255 33.89 -15.81 -10.17
N PRO A 256 35.18 -15.67 -10.53
CA PRO A 256 35.79 -16.56 -11.50
C PRO A 256 35.58 -17.99 -11.03
N VAL A 257 34.89 -18.79 -11.85
CA VAL A 257 34.78 -20.23 -11.64
C VAL A 257 36.20 -20.75 -11.63
N THR A 258 36.74 -20.96 -10.43
CA THR A 258 38.03 -21.61 -10.30
C THR A 258 37.74 -23.04 -10.65
N THR A 259 37.96 -23.42 -11.91
CA THR A 259 38.05 -24.81 -12.35
C THR A 259 39.27 -25.41 -11.67
N ALA A 260 39.17 -25.64 -10.36
CA ALA A 260 39.95 -26.66 -9.70
C ALA A 260 39.45 -27.99 -10.28
N ALA A 261 40.02 -28.37 -11.43
CA ALA A 261 39.94 -29.73 -11.91
C ALA A 261 40.34 -30.63 -10.73
N PRO A 262 39.54 -31.65 -10.36
CA PRO A 262 39.98 -32.61 -9.36
C PRO A 262 41.33 -33.19 -9.83
N PRO A 263 42.32 -33.38 -8.95
CA PRO A 263 43.58 -33.97 -9.34
C PRO A 263 43.28 -35.34 -9.95
N VAL A 264 43.49 -35.47 -11.26
CA VAL A 264 43.48 -36.74 -11.95
C VAL A 264 44.68 -37.50 -11.40
N THR A 265 44.46 -38.32 -10.38
CA THR A 265 45.43 -39.33 -9.96
C THR A 265 45.65 -40.25 -11.15
N PRO A 266 46.87 -40.34 -11.73
CA PRO A 266 47.14 -41.39 -12.69
C PRO A 266 47.00 -42.71 -11.96
N ALA A 267 46.11 -43.58 -12.46
CA ALA A 267 45.97 -44.94 -11.99
C ALA A 267 47.35 -45.60 -12.02
N ALA A 268 47.81 -46.06 -10.86
CA ALA A 268 49.03 -46.83 -10.74
C ALA A 268 48.90 -48.10 -11.60
N VAL A 269 49.84 -48.25 -12.53
CA VAL A 269 50.16 -49.51 -13.23
C VAL A 269 51.11 -50.31 -12.37
#